data_AF-A0A1F6PGE0-F1
#
_entry.id   AF-A0A1F6PGE0-F1
#
_cell.length_a   1.000
_cell.length_b   1.000
_cell.length_c   1.000
_cell.angle_alpha   90.00
_cell.angle_beta   90.00
_cell.angle_gamma   90.00
#
_symmetry.space_group_name_H-M   'P 1'
#
loop_
_entity.id
_entity.type
_entity.pdbx_description
1 polymer ?
#
loop_
_entity_poly.entity_id
_entity_poly.type
_entity_poly.pdbx_seq_one_letter_code
_entity_poly.pdbx_strand_id
1 'polypeptide(L)'
;MYTKEQLVEKIKNKNSANLDKISTFIKLWRIDSIYEDEKNIEYYDDLAVYKLNRGIKLKDLGKNNEEISSIVNNGTIVPISSPIVQKAQIQTKPNHPIVDLNKVTVDITTQTLSLLAESVAKKITNEIADKIKQSNVFEPIIDSAKIKRDNEILANQVESLLEENKKLITRNILLQGENAKFKHVFGTWYIREQ
;
A
#
# COMPACT_ATOMS: atom_id res chain seq x y z
N MET A 1 -10.87 14.03 -0.65
CA MET A 1 -10.05 14.85 0.26
C MET A 1 -10.96 15.33 1.37
N TYR A 2 -10.49 15.34 2.62
CA TYR A 2 -11.31 15.62 3.80
C TYR A 2 -10.67 16.71 4.65
N THR A 3 -11.48 17.61 5.18
CA THR A 3 -11.04 18.56 6.21
C THR A 3 -10.96 17.88 7.57
N LYS A 4 -10.35 18.55 8.56
CA LYS A 4 -10.27 18.05 9.95
C LYS A 4 -11.65 17.72 10.55
N GLU A 5 -12.68 18.47 10.17
CA GLU A 5 -14.07 18.26 10.58
C GLU A 5 -14.64 16.97 9.97
N GLN A 6 -14.42 16.77 8.66
CA GLN A 6 -14.88 15.59 7.95
C GLN A 6 -14.13 14.31 8.37
N LEU A 7 -12.89 14.44 8.84
CA LEU A 7 -12.16 13.32 9.45
C LEU A 7 -12.85 12.82 10.72
N VAL A 8 -13.45 13.71 11.52
CA VAL A 8 -14.19 13.33 12.74
C VAL A 8 -15.37 12.42 12.41
N GLU A 9 -16.12 12.75 11.37
CA GLU A 9 -17.29 11.97 10.92
C GLU A 9 -16.91 10.59 10.36
N LYS A 10 -15.74 10.49 9.69
CA LYS A 10 -15.26 9.25 9.07
C LYS A 10 -14.59 8.28 10.04
N ILE A 11 -14.19 8.73 11.22
CA ILE A 11 -13.60 7.84 12.24
C ILE A 11 -14.71 6.97 12.83
N LYS A 12 -14.55 5.64 12.70
CA LYS A 12 -15.57 4.67 13.13
C LYS A 12 -15.77 4.64 14.65
N ASN A 13 -14.77 5.07 15.41
CA ASN A 13 -14.82 5.09 16.88
C ASN A 13 -15.32 6.45 17.39
N LYS A 14 -16.65 6.62 17.46
CA LYS A 14 -17.33 7.87 17.86
C LYS A 14 -16.97 8.32 19.29
N ASN A 15 -16.60 7.41 20.18
CA ASN A 15 -16.33 7.74 21.60
C ASN A 15 -14.98 8.45 21.83
N SER A 16 -14.06 8.40 20.86
CA SER A 16 -12.73 9.04 20.95
C SER A 16 -12.55 10.24 20.01
N ALA A 17 -13.52 10.48 19.12
CA ALA A 17 -13.45 11.43 18.01
C ALA A 17 -14.01 12.81 18.41
N ASN A 18 -13.25 13.57 19.19
CA ASN A 18 -13.46 15.03 19.31
C ASN A 18 -12.47 15.75 18.39
N LEU A 19 -12.88 16.89 17.81
CA LEU A 19 -12.05 17.69 16.91
C LEU A 19 -10.68 18.04 17.55
N ASP A 20 -10.66 18.40 18.84
CA ASP A 20 -9.42 18.73 19.58
C ASP A 20 -8.50 17.52 19.74
N LYS A 21 -9.08 16.34 20.01
CA LYS A 21 -8.31 15.09 20.15
C LYS A 21 -7.70 14.70 18.81
N ILE A 22 -8.45 14.84 17.73
CA ILE A 22 -7.99 14.51 16.37
C ILE A 22 -6.88 15.47 15.95
N SER A 23 -7.03 16.78 16.17
CA SER A 23 -5.96 17.77 15.93
C SER A 23 -4.69 17.42 16.71
N THR A 24 -4.85 16.99 17.96
CA THR A 24 -3.72 16.52 18.80
C THR A 24 -3.10 15.24 18.25
N PHE A 25 -3.90 14.28 17.78
CA PHE A 25 -3.41 13.02 17.21
C PHE A 25 -2.69 13.22 15.88
N ILE A 26 -3.19 14.11 15.02
CA ILE A 26 -2.54 14.47 13.76
C ILE A 26 -1.13 15.00 14.04
N LYS A 27 -0.98 15.89 15.03
CA LYS A 27 0.34 16.43 15.43
C LYS A 27 1.23 15.36 16.08
N LEU A 28 0.70 14.61 17.05
CA LEU A 28 1.47 13.61 17.81
C LEU A 28 1.94 12.44 16.95
N TRP A 29 1.09 11.97 16.03
CA TRP A 29 1.38 10.84 15.15
C TRP A 29 1.95 11.27 13.80
N ARG A 30 2.24 12.57 13.62
CA ARG A 30 2.84 13.15 12.41
C ARG A 30 2.10 12.70 11.14
N ILE A 31 0.80 12.95 11.11
CA ILE A 31 -0.03 12.65 9.95
C ILE A 31 -0.06 13.89 9.07
N ASP A 32 0.67 13.82 7.95
CA ASP A 32 0.79 14.95 7.03
C ASP A 32 -0.50 15.16 6.23
N SER A 33 -0.84 16.43 6.00
CA SER A 33 -1.86 16.81 5.03
C SER A 33 -1.35 16.55 3.61
N ILE A 34 -2.27 16.21 2.71
CA ILE A 34 -1.95 15.98 1.29
C ILE A 34 -1.95 17.29 0.50
N TYR A 35 -2.60 18.32 1.03
CA TYR A 35 -2.78 19.61 0.39
C TYR A 35 -3.16 20.65 1.44
N GLU A 36 -2.68 21.88 1.25
CA GLU A 36 -3.04 23.06 2.01
C GLU A 36 -3.46 24.13 1.02
N ASP A 37 -4.66 24.70 1.22
CA ASP A 37 -5.16 25.77 0.34
C ASP A 37 -4.59 27.15 0.69
N GLU A 38 -4.91 28.16 -0.13
CA GLU A 38 -4.47 29.55 0.07
C GLU A 38 -4.99 30.19 1.39
N LYS A 39 -5.91 29.53 2.09
CA LYS A 39 -6.47 29.93 3.38
C LYS A 39 -5.88 29.11 4.54
N ASN A 40 -4.81 28.36 4.31
CA ASN A 40 -4.18 27.43 5.25
C ASN A 40 -5.14 26.35 5.79
N ILE A 41 -6.12 25.94 4.98
CA ILE A 41 -6.99 24.81 5.31
C ILE A 41 -6.30 23.53 4.85
N GLU A 42 -6.01 22.67 5.81
CA GLU A 42 -5.36 21.38 5.58
C GLU A 42 -6.38 20.32 5.15
N TYR A 43 -6.07 19.62 4.05
CA TYR A 43 -6.85 18.52 3.51
C TYR A 43 -6.10 17.20 3.66
N TYR A 44 -6.86 16.13 3.89
CA TYR A 44 -6.36 14.78 4.15
C TYR A 44 -7.03 13.74 3.22
N ASP A 45 -6.39 12.60 2.99
CA ASP A 45 -6.93 11.49 2.19
C ASP A 45 -7.50 10.35 3.08
N ASP A 46 -7.93 9.27 2.43
CA ASP A 46 -8.36 8.05 3.12
C ASP A 46 -7.21 7.38 3.90
N LEU A 47 -5.95 7.61 3.52
CA LEU A 47 -4.78 7.09 4.25
C LEU A 47 -4.67 7.74 5.63
N ALA A 48 -4.89 9.05 5.74
CA ALA A 48 -4.97 9.74 7.03
C ALA A 48 -6.09 9.18 7.92
N VAL A 49 -7.27 8.89 7.34
CA VAL A 49 -8.38 8.23 8.07
C VAL A 49 -7.96 6.85 8.58
N TYR A 50 -7.27 6.06 7.76
CA TYR A 50 -6.76 4.75 8.16
C TYR A 50 -5.73 4.86 9.28
N LYS A 51 -4.76 5.77 9.14
CA LYS A 51 -3.71 6.05 10.12
C LYS A 51 -4.29 6.45 11.47
N LEU A 52 -5.28 7.34 11.48
CA LEU A 52 -5.99 7.76 12.70
C LEU A 52 -6.74 6.60 13.35
N ASN A 53 -7.53 5.84 12.60
CA ASN A 53 -8.26 4.69 13.15
C ASN A 53 -7.31 3.62 13.73
N ARG A 54 -6.17 3.37 13.07
CA ARG A 54 -5.15 2.45 13.56
C ARG A 54 -4.50 2.98 14.82
N GLY A 55 -4.12 4.26 14.86
CA GLY A 55 -3.52 4.90 16.02
C GLY A 55 -4.44 4.91 17.24
N ILE A 56 -5.73 5.20 17.05
CA ILE A 56 -6.74 5.17 18.13
C ILE A 56 -6.82 3.77 18.74
N LYS A 57 -6.90 2.72 17.92
CA LYS A 57 -6.92 1.33 18.42
C LYS A 57 -5.67 0.98 19.23
N LEU A 58 -4.49 1.43 18.79
CA LEU A 58 -3.23 1.17 19.50
C LEU A 58 -3.15 1.96 20.81
N LYS A 59 -3.73 3.17 20.83
CA LYS A 59 -3.84 3.97 22.04
C LYS A 59 -4.79 3.35 23.06
N ASP A 60 -5.92 2.81 22.61
CA ASP A 60 -6.86 2.06 23.46
C ASP A 60 -6.21 0.80 24.06
N LEU A 61 -5.23 0.21 23.35
CA LEU A 61 -4.40 -0.89 23.82
C LEU A 61 -3.26 -0.46 24.77
N GLY A 62 -3.15 0.83 25.10
CA GLY A 62 -2.16 1.36 26.05
C GLY A 62 -0.76 1.60 25.48
N LYS A 63 -0.59 1.64 24.14
CA LYS A 63 0.72 1.93 23.53
C LYS A 63 1.11 3.40 23.62
N ASN A 64 2.41 3.65 23.67
CA ASN A 64 2.96 5.01 23.71
C ASN A 64 2.80 5.72 22.35
N ASN A 65 2.66 7.04 22.35
CA ASN A 65 2.42 7.85 21.15
C ASN A 65 3.58 7.77 20.13
N GLU A 66 4.81 7.57 20.58
CA GLU A 66 6.01 7.41 19.72
C GLU A 66 6.00 6.08 18.97
N GLU A 67 5.61 4.99 19.65
CA GLU A 67 5.40 3.70 19.01
C GLU A 67 4.26 3.78 17.99
N ILE A 68 3.16 4.46 18.36
CA ILE A 68 2.00 4.63 17.49
C ILE A 68 2.41 5.39 16.23
N SER A 69 3.10 6.52 16.36
CA SER A 69 3.61 7.31 15.23
C SER A 69 4.45 6.45 14.28
N SER A 70 5.34 5.62 14.84
CA SER A 70 6.19 4.72 14.05
C SER A 70 5.38 3.63 13.33
N ILE A 71 4.42 3.00 14.00
CA ILE A 71 3.58 1.91 13.44
C ILE A 71 2.63 2.44 12.35
N VAL A 72 2.11 3.65 12.56
CA VAL A 72 1.14 4.30 11.69
C VAL A 72 1.81 4.85 10.42
N ASN A 73 3.06 5.32 10.51
CA ASN A 73 3.78 5.89 9.38
C ASN A 73 4.65 4.87 8.60
N ASN A 74 5.27 3.90 9.27
CA ASN A 74 6.21 2.98 8.62
C ASN A 74 5.55 1.72 8.04
N GLY A 75 4.22 1.69 7.92
CA GLY A 75 3.50 0.63 7.20
C GLY A 75 3.93 -0.79 7.59
N THR A 76 3.41 -1.29 8.71
CA THR A 76 3.45 -2.72 9.07
C THR A 76 4.85 -3.35 9.04
N ILE A 77 5.63 -3.08 10.08
CA ILE A 77 6.43 -4.15 10.69
C ILE A 77 5.78 -4.36 12.06
N VAL A 78 4.89 -5.34 12.14
CA VAL A 78 4.67 -5.98 13.43
C VAL A 78 5.89 -6.88 13.55
N PRO A 79 6.93 -6.57 14.34
CA PRO A 79 7.85 -7.62 14.72
C PRO A 79 6.96 -8.65 15.41
N ILE A 80 6.89 -9.84 14.82
CA ILE A 80 6.41 -11.01 15.54
C ILE A 80 7.42 -11.13 16.68
N SER A 81 7.11 -10.53 17.84
CA SER A 81 7.72 -10.97 19.08
C SER A 81 7.24 -12.40 19.24
N SER A 82 8.06 -13.34 18.78
CA SER A 82 7.96 -14.73 19.21
C SER A 82 7.72 -14.69 20.71
N PRO A 83 6.71 -15.42 21.23
CA PRO A 83 6.46 -15.43 22.65
C PRO A 83 7.78 -15.77 23.34
N ILE A 84 8.29 -14.85 24.14
CA ILE A 84 9.46 -15.10 24.97
C ILE A 84 9.03 -16.26 25.84
N VAL A 85 9.58 -17.45 25.57
CA VAL A 85 9.47 -18.59 26.46
C VAL A 85 10.18 -18.15 27.73
N GLN A 86 9.41 -17.61 28.68
CA GLN A 86 9.88 -17.46 30.04
C GLN A 86 10.15 -18.89 30.50
N LYS A 87 11.41 -19.33 30.41
CA LYS A 87 11.86 -20.52 31.12
C LYS A 87 11.52 -20.25 32.57
N ALA A 88 10.48 -20.90 33.08
CA ALA A 88 10.14 -20.84 34.48
C ALA A 88 11.40 -21.22 35.26
N GLN A 89 11.98 -20.25 35.98
CA GLN A 89 13.08 -20.53 36.88
C GLN A 89 12.50 -21.29 38.06
N ILE A 90 12.62 -22.62 38.00
CA ILE A 90 12.34 -23.48 39.14
C ILE A 90 13.45 -23.19 40.16
N GLN A 91 13.10 -22.50 41.25
CA GLN A 91 13.98 -22.33 42.40
C GLN A 91 14.13 -23.67 43.11
N THR A 92 15.18 -24.43 42.82
CA THR A 92 15.57 -25.58 43.65
C THR A 92 16.65 -25.14 44.63
N LYS A 93 16.31 -25.10 45.92
CA LYS A 93 17.28 -25.03 47.03
C LYS A 93 18.23 -26.24 46.94
N PRO A 94 19.54 -26.07 47.20
CA PRO A 94 20.49 -27.18 47.10
C PRO A 94 20.47 -27.98 48.40
N ASN A 95 20.35 -29.30 48.32
CA ASN A 95 21.17 -30.23 49.10
C ASN A 95 21.00 -31.68 48.59
N HIS A 96 22.16 -32.29 48.35
CA HIS A 96 22.48 -33.69 48.01
C HIS A 96 22.59 -34.12 46.53
N PRO A 97 23.66 -34.89 46.19
CA PRO A 97 23.94 -35.33 44.84
C PRO A 97 23.16 -36.62 44.55
N ILE A 98 22.30 -36.59 43.54
CA ILE A 98 21.67 -37.79 42.98
C ILE A 98 21.83 -37.75 41.47
N VAL A 99 22.29 -38.88 40.96
CA VAL A 99 22.76 -39.17 39.61
C VAL A 99 21.79 -38.70 38.51
N ASP A 100 22.40 -38.27 37.41
CA ASP A 100 21.88 -37.58 36.23
C ASP A 100 20.91 -38.41 35.37
N LEU A 101 19.73 -38.76 35.89
CA LEU A 101 18.62 -39.31 35.10
C LEU A 101 17.60 -38.25 34.65
N ASN A 102 17.47 -37.14 35.39
CA ASN A 102 16.49 -36.09 35.09
C ASN A 102 16.79 -35.34 33.78
N LYS A 103 18.05 -35.29 33.36
CA LYS A 103 18.45 -34.62 32.12
C LYS A 103 17.95 -35.35 30.88
N VAL A 104 17.99 -36.69 30.89
CA VAL A 104 17.49 -37.52 29.78
C VAL A 104 15.97 -37.39 29.64
N THR A 105 15.22 -37.41 30.74
CA THR A 105 13.75 -37.27 30.70
C THR A 105 13.30 -35.87 30.29
N VAL A 106 14.02 -34.82 30.69
CA VAL A 106 13.75 -33.44 30.28
C VAL A 106 14.14 -33.20 28.81
N ASP A 107 15.23 -33.80 28.33
CA ASP A 107 15.63 -33.70 26.93
C ASP A 107 14.64 -34.44 25.99
N ILE A 108 14.14 -35.62 26.39
CA ILE A 108 13.11 -36.35 25.61
C ILE A 108 11.80 -35.56 25.57
N THR A 109 11.37 -34.98 26.70
CA THR A 109 10.11 -34.20 26.75
C THR A 109 10.20 -32.90 25.97
N THR A 110 11.34 -32.20 26.01
CA THR A 110 11.57 -30.99 25.22
C THR A 110 11.69 -31.28 23.73
N GLN A 111 12.37 -32.36 23.33
CA GLN A 111 12.39 -32.83 21.94
C GLN A 111 10.98 -33.22 21.46
N THR A 112 10.20 -33.92 22.30
CA THR A 112 8.82 -34.31 21.96
C THR A 112 7.90 -33.09 21.82
N LEU A 113 8.03 -32.09 22.70
CA LEU A 113 7.30 -30.82 22.61
C LEU A 113 7.72 -30.00 21.39
N SER A 114 9.00 -30.01 21.03
CA SER A 114 9.49 -29.34 19.82
C SER A 114 8.93 -29.98 18.55
N LEU A 115 8.90 -31.31 18.49
CA LEU A 115 8.32 -32.06 17.37
C LEU A 115 6.79 -31.82 17.26
N LEU A 116 6.10 -31.76 18.40
CA LEU A 116 4.67 -31.40 18.45
C LEU A 116 4.44 -29.96 17.97
N ALA A 117 5.24 -29.00 18.42
CA ALA A 117 5.16 -27.61 18.00
C ALA A 117 5.43 -27.45 16.50
N GLU A 118 6.42 -28.17 15.96
CA GLU A 118 6.72 -28.21 14.53
C GLU A 118 5.54 -28.80 13.72
N SER A 119 4.95 -29.89 14.20
CA SER A 119 3.77 -30.52 13.58
C SER A 119 2.55 -29.58 13.56
N VAL A 120 2.30 -28.89 14.66
CA VAL A 120 1.20 -27.90 14.77
C VAL A 120 1.47 -26.70 13.86
N ALA A 121 2.69 -26.17 13.84
CA ALA A 121 3.07 -25.07 12.95
C ALA A 121 2.86 -25.48 11.48
N LYS A 122 3.33 -26.67 11.09
CA LYS A 122 3.15 -27.21 9.74
C LYS A 122 1.66 -27.37 9.37
N LYS A 123 0.82 -27.83 10.30
CA LYS A 123 -0.63 -27.95 10.11
C LYS A 123 -1.29 -26.59 9.90
N ILE A 124 -0.93 -25.59 10.72
CA ILE A 124 -1.44 -24.21 10.59
C ILE A 124 -1.00 -23.60 9.26
N THR A 125 0.28 -23.76 8.89
CA THR A 125 0.81 -23.26 7.61
C THR A 125 0.07 -23.88 6.42
N ASN A 126 -0.17 -25.18 6.45
CA ASN A 126 -0.91 -25.87 5.40
C ASN A 126 -2.37 -25.41 5.33
N GLU A 127 -3.06 -25.28 6.46
CA GLU A 127 -4.45 -24.78 6.50
C GLU A 127 -4.56 -23.32 6.00
N ILE A 128 -3.59 -22.46 6.32
CA ILE A 128 -3.53 -21.10 5.81
C ILE A 128 -3.26 -21.09 4.31
N ALA A 129 -2.32 -21.91 3.83
CA ALA A 129 -2.02 -22.03 2.40
C ALA A 129 -3.23 -22.52 1.61
N ASP A 130 -3.96 -23.50 2.14
CA ASP A 130 -5.18 -24.02 1.50
C ASP A 130 -6.31 -22.97 1.53
N LYS A 131 -6.49 -22.26 2.64
CA LYS A 131 -7.44 -21.13 2.70
C LYS A 131 -7.07 -20.01 1.74
N ILE A 132 -5.79 -19.68 1.59
CA ILE A 132 -5.31 -18.67 0.65
C ILE A 132 -5.60 -19.08 -0.78
N LYS A 133 -5.36 -20.35 -1.14
CA LYS A 133 -5.64 -20.89 -2.48
C LYS A 133 -7.14 -20.98 -2.79
N GLN A 134 -7.95 -21.32 -1.80
CA GLN A 134 -9.41 -21.43 -1.95
C GLN A 134 -10.13 -20.08 -1.89
N SER A 135 -9.56 -19.12 -1.17
CA SER A 135 -10.07 -17.77 -1.12
C SER A 135 -9.62 -17.04 -2.38
N ASN A 136 -10.55 -16.47 -3.15
CA ASN A 136 -10.27 -15.56 -4.27
C ASN A 136 -9.55 -14.25 -3.86
N VAL A 137 -8.87 -14.23 -2.71
CA VAL A 137 -8.12 -13.09 -2.15
C VAL A 137 -6.96 -12.68 -3.07
N PHE A 138 -6.45 -13.61 -3.87
CA PHE A 138 -5.39 -13.37 -4.85
C PHE A 138 -5.83 -13.62 -6.29
N GLU A 139 -7.13 -13.65 -6.58
CA GLU A 139 -7.51 -13.34 -7.97
C GLU A 139 -6.86 -12.00 -8.30
N PRO A 140 -6.16 -11.88 -9.44
CA PRO A 140 -5.58 -10.61 -9.80
C PRO A 140 -6.75 -9.62 -9.83
N ILE A 141 -6.74 -8.66 -8.89
CA ILE A 141 -7.68 -7.53 -8.79
C ILE A 141 -7.39 -6.56 -9.93
N ILE A 142 -7.33 -7.12 -11.12
CA ILE A 142 -7.06 -6.50 -12.37
C ILE A 142 -8.15 -7.09 -13.22
N ASP A 143 -9.16 -6.26 -13.47
CA ASP A 143 -10.11 -6.46 -14.56
C ASP A 143 -9.28 -6.65 -15.85
N SER A 144 -8.77 -7.86 -16.09
CA SER A 144 -7.98 -8.21 -17.27
C SER A 144 -8.79 -7.93 -18.54
N ALA A 145 -10.12 -7.95 -18.41
CA ALA A 145 -11.09 -7.49 -19.40
C ALA A 145 -11.06 -5.97 -19.63
N LYS A 146 -10.87 -5.12 -18.60
CA LYS A 146 -10.69 -3.67 -18.79
C LYS A 146 -9.34 -3.35 -19.41
N ILE A 147 -8.26 -3.94 -18.91
CA ILE A 147 -6.92 -3.69 -19.47
C ILE A 147 -6.84 -4.13 -20.94
N LYS A 148 -7.46 -5.26 -21.30
CA LYS A 148 -7.56 -5.67 -22.71
C LYS A 148 -8.35 -4.67 -23.55
N ARG A 149 -9.48 -4.16 -23.04
CA ARG A 149 -10.27 -3.12 -23.73
C ARG A 149 -9.52 -1.80 -23.87
N ASP A 150 -8.81 -1.37 -22.84
CA ASP A 150 -8.04 -0.13 -22.88
C ASP A 150 -6.88 -0.24 -23.87
N ASN A 151 -6.19 -1.40 -23.90
CA ASN A 151 -5.15 -1.69 -24.90
C ASN A 151 -5.71 -1.73 -26.33
N GLU A 152 -6.92 -2.25 -26.52
CA GLU A 152 -7.62 -2.26 -27.81
C GLU A 152 -8.00 -0.84 -28.26
N ILE A 153 -8.52 -0.01 -27.36
CA ILE A 153 -8.85 1.40 -27.64
C ILE A 153 -7.60 2.19 -28.01
N LEU A 154 -6.50 1.99 -27.27
CA LEU A 154 -5.22 2.64 -27.57
C LEU A 154 -4.67 2.21 -28.94
N ALA A 155 -4.76 0.93 -29.28
CA ALA A 155 -4.34 0.43 -30.59
C ALA A 155 -5.14 1.12 -31.71
N ASN A 156 -6.47 1.22 -31.56
CA ASN A 156 -7.33 1.88 -32.54
C ASN A 156 -7.02 3.40 -32.69
N GLN A 157 -6.72 4.08 -31.58
CA GLN A 157 -6.30 5.50 -31.61
C GLN A 157 -4.97 5.68 -32.34
N VAL A 158 -4.00 4.81 -32.08
CA VAL A 158 -2.70 4.83 -32.76
C VAL A 158 -2.88 4.58 -34.26
N GLU A 159 -3.73 3.64 -34.64
CA GLU A 159 -4.03 3.34 -36.05
C GLU A 159 -4.69 4.54 -36.75
N SER A 160 -5.69 5.17 -36.13
CA SER A 160 -6.34 6.38 -36.66
C SER A 160 -5.34 7.53 -36.86
N LEU A 161 -4.48 7.79 -35.87
CA LEU A 161 -3.45 8.82 -35.96
C LEU A 161 -2.42 8.53 -37.06
N LEU A 162 -2.08 7.25 -37.25
CA LEU A 162 -1.15 6.83 -38.30
C LEU A 162 -1.78 7.04 -39.68
N GLU A 163 -3.06 6.77 -39.85
CA GLU A 163 -3.79 7.02 -41.09
C GLU A 163 -3.94 8.52 -41.39
N GLU A 164 -4.26 9.34 -40.39
CA GLU A 164 -4.28 10.79 -40.51
C GLU A 164 -2.91 11.35 -40.88
N ASN A 165 -1.83 10.88 -40.23
CA ASN A 165 -0.47 11.28 -40.58
C ASN A 165 -0.11 10.90 -42.02
N LYS A 166 -0.52 9.72 -42.50
CA LYS A 166 -0.34 9.35 -43.92
C LYS A 166 -1.05 10.34 -44.85
N LYS A 167 -2.31 10.70 -44.57
CA LYS A 167 -3.09 11.66 -45.35
C LYS A 167 -2.42 13.05 -45.34
N LEU A 168 -1.94 13.49 -44.18
CA LEU A 168 -1.22 14.75 -44.03
C LEU A 168 0.10 14.74 -44.82
N ILE A 169 0.85 13.65 -44.80
CA ILE A 169 2.07 13.50 -45.59
C ILE A 169 1.75 13.60 -47.09
N THR A 170 0.75 12.87 -47.59
CA THR A 170 0.35 12.96 -49.00
C THR A 170 -0.08 14.38 -49.38
N ARG A 171 -0.87 15.03 -48.53
CA ARG A 171 -1.28 16.43 -48.72
C ARG A 171 -0.08 17.36 -48.71
N ASN A 172 0.88 17.16 -47.80
CA ASN A 172 2.08 17.98 -47.71
C ASN A 172 2.95 17.82 -48.96
N ILE A 173 3.12 16.60 -49.47
CA ILE A 173 3.83 16.32 -50.71
C ILE A 173 3.15 17.02 -51.90
N LEU A 174 1.81 16.95 -52.01
CA LEU A 174 1.07 17.64 -53.05
C LEU A 174 1.25 19.16 -52.96
N LEU A 175 1.12 19.74 -51.76
CA LEU A 175 1.28 21.17 -51.52
C LEU A 175 2.73 21.63 -51.75
N GLN A 176 3.73 20.82 -51.41
CA GLN A 176 5.13 21.11 -51.74
C GLN A 176 5.34 21.06 -53.26
N GLY A 177 4.74 20.09 -53.95
CA GLY A 177 4.80 19.99 -55.41
C GLY A 177 4.05 21.13 -56.12
N GLU A 178 2.98 21.65 -55.54
CA GLU A 178 2.28 22.84 -56.05
C GLU A 178 3.05 24.12 -55.74
N ASN A 179 3.51 24.32 -54.49
CA ASN A 179 4.32 25.47 -54.10
C ASN A 179 5.64 25.53 -54.88
N ALA A 180 6.23 24.40 -55.25
CA ALA A 180 7.42 24.36 -56.11
C ALA A 180 7.16 24.96 -57.50
N LYS A 181 5.89 25.03 -57.95
CA LYS A 181 5.49 25.70 -59.20
C LYS A 181 5.24 27.19 -59.02
N PHE A 182 5.29 27.72 -57.80
CA PHE A 182 5.03 29.12 -57.50
C PHE A 182 6.26 29.76 -56.87
N LYS A 183 6.86 30.72 -57.57
CA LYS A 183 7.96 31.52 -57.04
C LYS A 183 7.42 32.76 -56.34
N HIS A 184 7.85 32.96 -55.10
CA HIS A 184 7.56 34.18 -54.35
C HIS A 184 8.33 35.35 -54.95
N VAL A 185 7.65 36.49 -55.14
CA VAL A 185 8.23 37.65 -55.82
C VAL A 185 8.33 38.85 -54.88
N PHE A 186 7.22 39.26 -54.27
CA PHE A 186 7.19 40.32 -53.25
C PHE A 186 5.88 40.27 -52.46
N GLY A 187 5.90 40.67 -51.18
CA GLY A 187 4.68 40.72 -50.35
C GLY A 187 3.90 39.40 -50.33
N THR A 188 2.64 39.44 -50.74
CA THR A 188 1.74 38.26 -50.90
C THR A 188 1.61 37.79 -52.35
N TRP A 189 2.45 38.27 -53.28
CA TRP A 189 2.40 37.92 -54.69
C TRP A 189 3.31 36.74 -55.04
N TYR A 190 2.73 35.77 -55.77
CA TYR A 190 3.39 34.57 -56.28
C TYR A 190 3.19 34.47 -57.79
N ILE A 191 4.22 34.05 -58.53
CA ILE A 191 4.16 33.79 -59.97
C ILE A 191 4.30 32.29 -60.21
N ARG A 192 3.44 31.74 -61.08
CA ARG A 192 3.52 30.34 -61.50
C ARG A 192 4.65 30.18 -62.53
N GLU A 193 5.69 29.42 -62.20
CA GLU A 193 6.69 29.00 -63.19
C GLU A 193 6.05 27.96 -64.12
N GLN A 194 6.19 28.16 -65.43
CA GLN A 194 5.69 27.26 -66.48
C GLN A 194 6.57 26.01 -66.60
#